data_AF-A0A1B8CNF0-F1
#
_entry.id   AF-A0A1B8CNF0-F1
#
_cell.length_a   1.000
_cell.length_b   1.000
_cell.length_c   1.000
_cell.angle_alpha   90.00
_cell.angle_beta   90.00
_cell.angle_gamma   90.00
#
_symmetry.space_group_name_H-M   'P 1'
#
loop_
_entity.id
_entity.type
_entity.pdbx_description
1 polymer ?
#
loop_
_entity_poly.entity_id
_entity_poly.type
_entity_poly.pdbx_seq_one_letter_code
_entity_poly.pdbx_strand_id
1 'polypeptide(L)'
;MAFASTSRAIWLSTFVIIICLYFTLNSETFNGNTTIRAGGNTQAPVVEIPLTPEEASCKKLGMIKEASCPVPETPFFKALDTAKTPDDQRPLITYAYYESPFARANLKFFVDHALHDAADFIFILNGETDADTSIIFAEPDIPEDLRDLIPRRDKKNIFVKKRPNTCFDLGAHNEVLNSALGGEGWIGKDGPIAEPTGMLSKGDKMQLRHKYKRYILMNASIRGPFVPRWSTQCWTDSYLNRLTDKIKLVGMSYNCHNGEGHIQSMIWATDHTGLQHILAKAGIGECFETMAAAMLAEVRTTQVLRDVGYEIDTFMSVYHSENRAAKYARMRAKKAKGIKQFKRGEIEAGEGEQVVKRETEEEKKAKEAKAKKEKEEAEAKAKKEKEAAAAAAAAAAATTTTHIPTASEVAAAKAAEEERVRQEAAAKAADEEKARIEKVKNDKLLLIHDNDMPGYFWRECKEEDWLGPGSYFGTFVHPYENLFMKSHRKIEDTVLENLTKWHDGWGYESYDVCF
;
A
#
# COMPACT_ATOMS: atom_id res chain seq x y z
N MET A 1 47.65 41.54 19.55
CA MET A 1 46.74 41.74 18.39
C MET A 1 45.46 40.94 18.61
N ALA A 2 44.55 41.41 19.47
CA ALA A 2 43.31 40.69 19.79
C ALA A 2 42.13 41.65 20.03
N PHE A 3 42.02 42.71 19.21
CA PHE A 3 40.91 43.68 19.29
C PHE A 3 40.24 44.01 17.95
N ALA A 4 40.59 43.32 16.85
CA ALA A 4 40.06 43.62 15.52
C ALA A 4 39.00 42.62 14.99
N SER A 5 38.72 41.51 15.70
CA SER A 5 37.82 40.45 15.20
C SER A 5 36.36 40.61 15.66
N THR A 6 36.11 41.29 16.78
CA THR A 6 34.75 41.43 17.35
C THR A 6 33.89 42.48 16.64
N SER A 7 34.49 43.44 15.91
CA SER A 7 33.73 44.49 15.23
C SER A 7 33.00 44.01 13.97
N ARG A 8 33.50 43.00 13.23
CA ARG A 8 32.82 42.52 12.01
C ARG A 8 31.57 41.68 12.31
N ALA A 9 31.58 40.90 13.39
CA ALA A 9 30.44 40.09 13.80
C ALA A 9 29.28 40.96 14.33
N ILE A 10 29.59 42.05 15.05
CA ILE A 10 28.59 43.01 15.53
C ILE A 10 27.98 43.80 14.38
N TRP A 11 28.76 44.19 13.37
CA TRP A 11 28.22 44.89 12.20
C TRP A 11 27.28 44.01 11.34
N LEU A 12 27.60 42.72 11.17
CA LEU A 12 26.74 41.78 10.45
C LEU A 12 25.44 41.47 11.20
N SER A 13 25.48 41.30 12.53
CA SER A 13 24.26 41.08 13.32
C SER A 13 23.36 42.32 13.34
N THR A 14 23.94 43.51 13.43
CA THR A 14 23.18 44.77 13.39
C THR A 14 22.54 45.00 12.03
N PHE A 15 23.21 44.63 10.93
CA PHE A 15 22.67 44.77 9.58
C PHE A 15 21.49 43.81 9.30
N VAL A 16 21.58 42.57 9.80
CA VAL A 16 20.47 41.60 9.70
C VAL A 16 19.27 42.03 10.55
N ILE A 17 19.50 42.57 11.74
CA ILE A 17 18.42 43.10 12.60
C ILE A 17 17.75 44.32 11.95
N ILE A 18 18.51 45.21 11.30
CA ILE A 18 17.94 46.35 10.57
C ILE A 18 17.12 45.90 9.35
N ILE A 19 17.56 44.88 8.61
CA ILE A 19 16.78 44.31 7.50
C ILE A 19 15.49 43.66 8.02
N CYS A 20 15.56 42.89 9.11
CA CYS A 20 14.39 42.29 9.74
C CYS A 20 13.42 43.36 10.26
N LEU A 21 13.92 44.43 10.90
CA LEU A 21 13.11 45.57 11.34
C LEU A 21 12.51 46.36 10.17
N TYR A 22 13.22 46.48 9.05
CA TYR A 22 12.69 47.12 7.84
C TYR A 22 11.57 46.30 7.20
N PHE A 23 11.65 44.96 7.24
CA PHE A 23 10.57 44.09 6.75
C PHE A 23 9.38 44.00 7.72
N THR A 24 9.60 44.10 9.04
CA THR A 24 8.50 44.14 10.01
C THR A 24 7.82 45.51 10.09
N LEU A 25 8.57 46.62 9.92
CA LEU A 25 8.00 47.98 9.90
C LEU A 25 7.36 48.37 8.56
N ASN A 26 7.69 47.69 7.45
CA ASN A 26 7.00 47.87 6.16
C ASN A 26 5.95 46.78 5.86
N SER A 27 5.71 45.84 6.79
CA SER A 27 4.58 44.91 6.72
C SER A 27 3.39 45.40 7.55
N GLU A 28 3.00 46.66 7.36
CA GLU A 28 1.69 47.15 7.76
C GLU A 28 0.75 47.20 6.56
N THR A 29 0.20 46.05 6.20
CA THR A 29 -1.20 45.99 5.75
C THR A 29 -1.82 44.71 6.27
N PHE A 30 -2.07 44.62 7.58
CA PHE A 30 -3.11 43.76 8.16
C PHE A 30 -3.31 44.10 9.66
N ASN A 31 -4.07 45.16 9.94
CA ASN A 31 -5.24 45.10 10.85
C ASN A 31 -5.83 46.49 11.16
N GLY A 32 -7.04 46.73 10.65
CA GLY A 32 -8.14 47.36 11.40
C GLY A 32 -8.08 48.85 11.71
N ASN A 33 -8.67 49.66 10.83
CA ASN A 33 -9.62 50.68 11.31
C ASN A 33 -10.73 50.90 10.28
N THR A 34 -11.77 50.07 10.36
CA THR A 34 -13.02 50.28 9.64
C THR A 34 -13.72 51.50 10.24
N THR A 35 -13.55 52.67 9.65
CA THR A 35 -14.48 53.78 9.89
C THR A 35 -15.86 53.38 9.37
N ILE A 36 -16.76 53.02 10.29
CA ILE A 36 -18.18 52.94 10.01
C ILE A 36 -18.68 54.36 9.72
N ARG A 37 -18.93 54.65 8.45
CA ARG A 37 -19.91 55.67 8.07
C ARG A 37 -21.20 54.96 7.72
N ALA A 38 -22.17 55.03 8.63
CA ALA A 38 -23.55 54.70 8.34
C ALA A 38 -24.09 55.70 7.31
N GLY A 39 -24.51 55.20 6.15
CA GLY A 39 -25.02 56.00 5.05
C GLY A 39 -25.67 55.14 3.97
N GLY A 40 -26.82 54.55 4.32
CA GLY A 40 -27.89 54.04 3.45
C GLY A 40 -27.54 53.42 2.10
N ASN A 41 -27.30 52.10 2.06
CA ASN A 41 -28.05 51.14 1.23
C ASN A 41 -27.54 49.72 1.45
N THR A 42 -28.48 48.79 1.59
CA THR A 42 -28.32 47.36 1.86
C THR A 42 -27.68 46.60 0.70
N GLN A 43 -26.49 46.04 0.89
CA GLN A 43 -25.99 44.80 0.28
C GLN A 43 -24.74 44.33 1.04
N ALA A 44 -24.69 43.06 1.45
CA ALA A 44 -23.54 42.48 2.11
C ALA A 44 -22.32 42.46 1.16
N PRO A 45 -21.09 42.72 1.64
CA PRO A 45 -19.91 42.70 0.77
C PRO A 45 -19.61 41.26 0.34
N VAL A 46 -19.70 41.00 -0.96
CA VAL A 46 -19.22 39.76 -1.59
C VAL A 46 -17.69 39.79 -1.55
N VAL A 47 -17.10 38.91 -0.74
CA VAL A 47 -15.65 38.67 -0.77
C VAL A 47 -15.38 37.77 -1.97
N GLU A 48 -14.89 38.34 -3.07
CA GLU A 48 -14.43 37.54 -4.21
C GLU A 48 -13.18 36.74 -3.81
N ILE A 49 -13.27 35.41 -3.95
CA ILE A 49 -12.16 34.50 -3.73
C ILE A 49 -11.11 34.74 -4.84
N PRO A 50 -9.81 34.89 -4.53
CA PRO A 50 -8.79 35.06 -5.55
C PRO A 50 -8.71 33.80 -6.43
N LEU A 51 -8.83 34.00 -7.74
CA LEU A 51 -8.75 32.96 -8.76
C LEU A 51 -7.42 32.20 -8.65
N THR A 52 -7.48 30.87 -8.78
CA THR A 52 -6.30 30.02 -8.92
C THR A 52 -5.50 30.39 -10.18
N PRO A 53 -4.19 30.07 -10.28
CA PRO A 53 -3.37 30.38 -11.46
C PRO A 53 -3.94 29.83 -12.79
N GLU A 54 -4.69 28.73 -12.72
CA GLU A 54 -5.37 28.10 -13.86
C GLU A 54 -6.62 28.88 -14.28
N GLU A 55 -7.42 29.34 -13.32
CA GLU A 55 -8.60 30.17 -13.57
C GLU A 55 -8.21 31.57 -14.08
N ALA A 56 -7.13 32.14 -13.54
CA ALA A 56 -6.56 33.40 -14.04
C ALA A 56 -6.05 33.27 -15.49
N SER A 57 -5.46 32.12 -15.84
CA SER A 57 -5.02 31.83 -17.21
C SER A 57 -6.20 31.65 -18.17
N CYS A 58 -7.28 30.98 -17.74
CA CYS A 58 -8.47 30.80 -18.58
C CYS A 58 -9.27 32.10 -18.78
N LYS A 59 -9.33 32.96 -17.75
CA LYS A 59 -9.92 34.31 -17.83
C LYS A 59 -9.13 35.21 -18.78
N LYS A 60 -7.78 35.13 -18.74
CA LYS A 60 -6.89 35.90 -19.62
C LYS A 60 -6.96 35.48 -21.09
N LEU A 61 -7.36 34.23 -21.36
CA LEU A 61 -7.57 33.70 -22.71
C LEU A 61 -9.00 33.94 -23.25
N GLY A 62 -9.89 34.58 -22.48
CA GLY A 62 -11.24 34.92 -22.92
C GLY A 62 -12.19 33.72 -23.09
N MET A 63 -11.89 32.58 -22.46
CA MET A 63 -12.50 31.29 -22.76
C MET A 63 -13.56 30.77 -21.78
N ILE A 64 -14.23 31.60 -20.96
CA ILE A 64 -15.28 31.09 -20.06
C ILE A 64 -16.45 32.06 -19.86
N LYS A 65 -17.67 31.62 -20.23
CA LYS A 65 -18.88 31.85 -19.42
C LYS A 65 -18.88 30.76 -18.35
N GLU A 66 -19.06 31.10 -17.08
CA GLU A 66 -18.79 30.28 -15.87
C GLU A 66 -19.26 28.81 -15.89
N ALA A 67 -20.16 28.42 -16.79
CA ALA A 67 -20.71 27.06 -16.91
C ALA A 67 -19.93 26.07 -17.82
N SER A 68 -18.84 26.48 -18.49
CA SER A 68 -18.20 25.65 -19.53
C SER A 68 -16.84 25.04 -19.19
N CYS A 69 -16.35 25.17 -17.95
CA CYS A 69 -15.16 24.44 -17.52
C CYS A 69 -15.56 23.02 -17.09
N PRO A 70 -15.16 21.96 -17.82
CA PRO A 70 -15.25 20.62 -17.28
C PRO A 70 -14.35 20.57 -16.05
N VAL A 71 -14.93 20.36 -14.87
CA VAL A 71 -14.18 19.91 -13.70
C VAL A 71 -13.47 18.63 -14.14
N PRO A 72 -12.13 18.57 -14.11
CA PRO A 72 -11.45 17.31 -14.35
C PRO A 72 -11.92 16.36 -13.25
N GLU A 73 -12.64 15.29 -13.61
CA GLU A 73 -12.78 14.13 -12.73
C GLU A 73 -11.40 13.48 -12.65
N THR A 74 -10.51 14.06 -11.85
CA THR A 74 -9.30 13.39 -11.39
C THR A 74 -9.73 12.45 -10.26
N PRO A 75 -9.62 11.12 -10.42
CA PRO A 75 -10.08 10.18 -9.40
C PRO A 75 -9.20 10.15 -8.14
N PHE A 76 -8.19 11.02 -8.02
CA PHE A 76 -7.13 10.82 -7.03
C PHE A 76 -7.18 11.72 -5.81
N PHE A 77 -7.87 12.85 -5.84
CA PHE A 77 -8.00 13.68 -4.64
C PHE A 77 -9.33 14.45 -4.70
N LYS A 78 -10.42 13.76 -4.36
CA LYS A 78 -11.64 14.47 -3.92
C LYS A 78 -11.22 15.28 -2.68
N ALA A 79 -11.51 16.57 -2.65
CA ALA A 79 -11.40 17.34 -1.41
C ALA A 79 -12.17 16.57 -0.31
N LEU A 80 -11.63 16.54 0.92
CA LEU A 80 -12.27 15.91 2.07
C LEU A 80 -13.76 16.28 2.09
N ASP A 81 -14.60 15.32 1.75
CA ASP A 81 -16.04 15.47 1.85
C ASP A 81 -16.34 15.45 3.34
N THR A 82 -16.66 16.60 3.91
CA THR A 82 -16.96 16.72 5.33
C THR A 82 -18.40 16.34 5.66
N ALA A 83 -19.21 16.08 4.62
CA ALA A 83 -20.57 15.61 4.80
C ALA A 83 -20.54 14.16 5.25
N LYS A 84 -21.29 13.85 6.31
CA LYS A 84 -21.42 12.48 6.79
C LYS A 84 -22.04 11.59 5.74
N THR A 85 -21.45 10.43 5.51
CA THR A 85 -22.02 9.37 4.68
C THR A 85 -23.40 9.01 5.24
N PRO A 86 -24.48 9.18 4.47
CA PRO A 86 -25.82 8.82 4.90
C PRO A 86 -25.90 7.35 5.30
N ASP A 87 -26.70 7.02 6.32
CA ASP A 87 -26.85 5.66 6.82
C ASP A 87 -27.16 4.65 5.69
N ASP A 88 -28.03 5.02 4.74
CA ASP A 88 -28.41 4.18 3.59
C ASP A 88 -27.32 4.03 2.49
N GLN A 89 -26.19 4.72 2.66
CA GLN A 89 -25.04 4.72 1.75
C GLN A 89 -23.76 4.15 2.37
N ARG A 90 -23.77 3.87 3.68
CA ARG A 90 -22.66 3.22 4.37
C ARG A 90 -22.31 1.90 3.68
N PRO A 91 -21.03 1.58 3.45
CA PRO A 91 -20.63 0.25 3.03
C PRO A 91 -20.68 -0.74 4.19
N LEU A 92 -20.80 -2.03 3.89
CA LEU A 92 -20.66 -3.10 4.86
C LEU A 92 -19.26 -3.73 4.80
N ILE A 93 -18.54 -3.72 5.91
CA ILE A 93 -17.26 -4.40 6.07
C ILE A 93 -17.50 -5.67 6.89
N THR A 94 -17.06 -6.80 6.35
CA THR A 94 -17.07 -8.09 7.05
C THR A 94 -15.65 -8.56 7.32
N TYR A 95 -15.36 -8.96 8.54
CA TYR A 95 -14.05 -9.38 9.00
C TYR A 95 -14.11 -10.84 9.50
N ALA A 96 -13.61 -11.78 8.71
CA ALA A 96 -13.53 -13.19 9.09
C ALA A 96 -12.35 -13.46 10.02
N TYR A 97 -12.63 -13.99 11.20
CA TYR A 97 -11.67 -14.21 12.26
C TYR A 97 -11.71 -15.65 12.76
N TYR A 98 -10.54 -16.24 12.93
CA TYR A 98 -10.34 -17.46 13.69
C TYR A 98 -9.19 -17.22 14.66
N GLU A 99 -9.33 -17.70 15.90
CA GLU A 99 -8.38 -17.43 16.97
C GLU A 99 -6.97 -17.94 16.64
N SER A 100 -5.99 -17.04 16.70
CA SER A 100 -4.57 -17.34 16.63
C SER A 100 -3.75 -16.17 17.18
N PRO A 101 -2.49 -16.37 17.59
CA PRO A 101 -1.66 -15.27 18.11
C PRO A 101 -1.53 -14.07 17.15
N PHE A 102 -1.33 -14.33 15.85
CA PHE A 102 -1.22 -13.25 14.86
C PHE A 102 -2.58 -12.63 14.54
N ALA A 103 -3.65 -13.44 14.46
CA ALA A 103 -4.99 -12.97 14.13
C ALA A 103 -5.53 -12.07 15.25
N ARG A 104 -5.31 -12.44 16.52
CA ARG A 104 -5.69 -11.62 17.67
C ARG A 104 -4.96 -10.28 17.68
N ALA A 105 -3.66 -10.26 17.41
CA ALA A 105 -2.90 -9.02 17.31
C ALA A 105 -3.39 -8.13 16.15
N ASN A 106 -3.74 -8.74 15.01
CA ASN A 106 -4.31 -8.02 13.87
C ASN A 106 -5.71 -7.46 14.16
N LEU A 107 -6.57 -8.24 14.83
CA LEU A 107 -7.91 -7.81 15.21
C LEU A 107 -7.84 -6.64 16.19
N LYS A 108 -6.96 -6.71 17.19
CA LYS A 108 -6.74 -5.59 18.12
C LYS A 108 -6.35 -4.32 17.36
N PHE A 109 -5.33 -4.41 16.51
CA PHE A 109 -4.89 -3.28 15.70
C PHE A 109 -6.00 -2.73 14.80
N PHE A 110 -6.81 -3.62 14.20
CA PHE A 110 -7.93 -3.21 13.37
C PHE A 110 -9.02 -2.49 14.17
N VAL A 111 -9.38 -2.99 15.36
CA VAL A 111 -10.37 -2.34 16.23
C VAL A 111 -9.88 -0.97 16.69
N ASP A 112 -8.59 -0.84 17.02
CA ASP A 112 -8.00 0.41 17.50
C ASP A 112 -7.90 1.48 16.39
N HIS A 113 -7.69 1.09 15.13
CA HIS A 113 -7.37 2.06 14.07
C HIS A 113 -8.35 2.12 12.90
N ALA A 114 -9.08 1.06 12.59
CA ALA A 114 -9.84 0.93 11.34
C ALA A 114 -11.30 1.35 11.43
N LEU A 115 -11.90 1.27 12.62
CA LEU A 115 -13.33 1.53 12.83
C LEU A 115 -13.67 3.01 12.62
N HIS A 116 -14.86 3.28 12.09
CA HIS A 116 -15.37 4.64 11.85
C HIS A 116 -16.90 4.67 11.70
N ASP A 117 -17.52 5.84 11.85
CA ASP A 117 -18.99 5.99 11.76
C ASP A 117 -19.54 5.93 10.32
N ALA A 118 -18.68 6.10 9.31
CA ALA A 118 -19.08 6.12 7.90
C ALA A 118 -19.33 4.73 7.27
N ALA A 119 -19.27 3.64 8.05
CA ALA A 119 -19.51 2.28 7.56
C ALA A 119 -20.08 1.35 8.64
N ASP A 120 -20.65 0.22 8.25
CA ASP A 120 -21.08 -0.83 9.20
C ASP A 120 -20.05 -1.98 9.22
N PHE A 121 -19.81 -2.55 10.40
CA PHE A 121 -18.80 -3.59 10.63
C PHE A 121 -19.42 -4.86 11.20
N ILE A 122 -19.13 -6.00 10.57
CA ILE A 122 -19.48 -7.32 11.09
C ILE A 122 -18.21 -8.15 11.28
N PHE A 123 -17.90 -8.48 12.52
CA PHE A 123 -16.85 -9.42 12.87
C PHE A 123 -17.42 -10.83 12.94
N ILE A 124 -16.94 -11.71 12.07
CA ILE A 124 -17.36 -13.11 11.99
C ILE A 124 -16.35 -13.94 12.78
N LEU A 125 -16.72 -14.32 14.01
CA LEU A 125 -15.87 -15.09 14.91
C LEU A 125 -16.14 -16.58 14.71
N ASN A 126 -15.22 -17.24 14.03
CA ASN A 126 -15.25 -18.67 13.78
C ASN A 126 -14.59 -19.42 14.95
N GLY A 127 -15.36 -20.26 15.63
CA GLY A 127 -14.89 -21.04 16.78
C GLY A 127 -14.91 -20.27 18.11
N GLU A 128 -14.40 -20.92 19.14
CA GLU A 128 -14.36 -20.40 20.50
C GLU A 128 -13.36 -19.24 20.63
N THR A 129 -13.84 -18.10 21.11
CA THR A 129 -13.02 -16.92 21.40
C THR A 129 -13.79 -15.94 22.28
N ASP A 130 -13.05 -15.17 23.07
CA ASP A 130 -13.53 -14.02 23.86
C ASP A 130 -13.25 -12.68 23.17
N ALA A 131 -12.84 -12.68 21.89
CA ALA A 131 -12.45 -11.46 21.18
C ALA A 131 -13.58 -10.41 21.08
N ASP A 132 -14.84 -10.83 21.16
CA ASP A 132 -15.99 -9.93 21.23
C ASP A 132 -15.99 -9.07 22.49
N THR A 133 -15.72 -9.67 23.66
CA THR A 133 -15.73 -8.96 24.95
C THR A 133 -14.37 -8.37 25.30
N SER A 134 -13.27 -9.03 24.93
CA SER A 134 -11.91 -8.63 25.27
C SER A 134 -11.28 -7.61 24.31
N ILE A 135 -11.83 -7.47 23.09
CA ILE A 135 -11.28 -6.57 22.06
C ILE A 135 -12.38 -5.71 21.45
N ILE A 136 -13.36 -6.30 20.76
CA ILE A 136 -14.29 -5.56 19.89
C ILE A 136 -15.19 -4.62 20.71
N PHE A 137 -15.84 -5.13 21.75
CA PHE A 137 -16.69 -4.35 22.64
C PHE A 137 -15.98 -3.89 23.92
N ALA A 138 -14.71 -4.22 24.11
CA ALA A 138 -13.93 -3.75 25.26
C ALA A 138 -13.87 -2.22 25.30
N GLU A 139 -14.05 -1.65 26.49
CA GLU A 139 -13.81 -0.23 26.72
C GLU A 139 -12.30 0.03 26.70
N PRO A 140 -11.83 1.10 26.03
CA PRO A 140 -10.43 1.45 26.04
C PRO A 140 -9.96 1.77 27.46
N ASP A 141 -8.73 1.38 27.78
CA ASP A 141 -8.09 1.66 29.08
C ASP A 141 -7.65 3.13 29.14
N ILE A 142 -8.63 4.01 29.37
CA ILE A 142 -8.43 5.46 29.46
C ILE A 142 -8.27 5.86 30.93
N PRO A 143 -7.15 6.53 31.30
CA PRO A 143 -6.96 7.12 32.62
C PRO A 143 -8.16 7.97 33.03
N GLU A 144 -8.57 7.89 34.31
CA GLU A 144 -9.79 8.55 34.82
C GLU A 144 -9.83 10.06 34.48
N ASP A 145 -8.68 10.72 34.56
CA ASP A 145 -8.49 12.15 34.28
C ASP A 145 -8.64 12.52 32.79
N LEU A 146 -8.58 11.54 31.89
CA LEU A 146 -8.71 11.73 30.44
C LEU A 146 -10.07 11.27 29.88
N ARG A 147 -10.92 10.63 30.68
CA ARG A 147 -12.20 10.06 30.21
C ARG A 147 -13.18 11.10 29.68
N ASP A 148 -13.13 12.32 30.19
CA ASP A 148 -13.99 13.43 29.74
C ASP A 148 -13.41 14.14 28.51
N LEU A 149 -12.14 13.94 28.19
CA LEU A 149 -11.44 14.56 27.06
C LEU A 149 -11.45 13.69 25.81
N ILE A 150 -11.44 12.36 25.96
CA ILE A 150 -11.44 11.42 24.85
C ILE A 150 -12.88 11.03 24.51
N PRO A 151 -13.38 11.37 23.31
CA PRO A 151 -14.74 11.03 22.91
C PRO A 151 -14.97 9.53 22.92
N ARG A 152 -16.01 9.08 23.63
CA ARG A 152 -16.46 7.69 23.54
C ARG A 152 -17.09 7.44 22.19
N ARG A 153 -16.62 6.41 21.48
CA ARG A 153 -17.18 6.00 20.19
C ARG A 153 -18.43 5.16 20.43
N ASP A 154 -19.56 5.63 19.91
CA ASP A 154 -20.86 4.94 19.99
C ASP A 154 -20.83 3.74 19.03
N LYS A 155 -20.47 2.56 19.53
CA LYS A 155 -20.27 1.29 18.78
C LYS A 155 -21.54 0.72 18.12
N LYS A 156 -22.50 1.56 17.73
CA LYS A 156 -23.82 1.19 17.18
C LYS A 156 -23.78 0.51 15.81
N ASN A 157 -22.75 0.78 15.03
CA ASN A 157 -22.50 0.25 13.70
C ASN A 157 -21.57 -0.98 13.71
N ILE A 158 -21.31 -1.55 14.89
CA ILE A 158 -20.42 -2.69 15.08
C ILE A 158 -21.23 -3.88 15.57
N PHE A 159 -21.05 -5.01 14.88
CA PHE A 159 -21.75 -6.25 15.14
C PHE A 159 -20.78 -7.42 15.14
N VAL A 160 -21.11 -8.44 15.91
CA VAL A 160 -20.39 -9.71 15.97
C VAL A 160 -21.34 -10.83 15.60
N LYS A 161 -20.86 -11.77 14.79
CA LYS A 161 -21.47 -13.07 14.54
C LYS A 161 -20.55 -14.17 15.05
N LYS A 162 -20.89 -14.78 16.18
CA LYS A 162 -20.27 -16.02 16.65
C LYS A 162 -20.86 -17.21 15.91
N ARG A 163 -19.99 -18.11 15.44
CA ARG A 163 -20.39 -19.33 14.74
C ARG A 163 -19.36 -20.45 14.92
N PRO A 164 -19.73 -21.72 14.72
CA PRO A 164 -18.76 -22.83 14.69
C PRO A 164 -17.66 -22.59 13.67
N ASN A 165 -16.47 -23.15 13.90
CA ASN A 165 -15.35 -23.04 12.97
C ASN A 165 -15.54 -23.96 11.75
N THR A 166 -16.39 -23.56 10.82
CA THR A 166 -16.67 -24.27 9.56
C THR A 166 -16.56 -23.34 8.37
N CYS A 167 -16.45 -23.92 7.17
CA CYS A 167 -16.48 -23.21 5.88
C CYS A 167 -15.31 -22.25 5.58
N PHE A 168 -14.28 -22.22 6.43
CA PHE A 168 -13.15 -21.27 6.33
C PHE A 168 -13.65 -19.80 6.23
N ASP A 169 -12.75 -18.87 5.92
CA ASP A 169 -13.06 -17.44 5.83
C ASP A 169 -14.05 -17.13 4.68
N LEU A 170 -13.76 -17.59 3.46
CA LEU A 170 -14.61 -17.32 2.29
C LEU A 170 -16.04 -17.86 2.45
N GLY A 171 -16.18 -19.09 2.95
CA GLY A 171 -17.50 -19.66 3.19
C GLY A 171 -18.23 -19.00 4.36
N ALA A 172 -17.50 -18.51 5.37
CA ALA A 172 -18.10 -17.73 6.46
C ALA A 172 -18.67 -16.39 5.95
N HIS A 173 -17.97 -15.68 5.04
CA HIS A 173 -18.54 -14.50 4.39
C HIS A 173 -19.83 -14.85 3.64
N ASN A 174 -19.83 -15.94 2.86
CA ASN A 174 -21.00 -16.39 2.13
C ASN A 174 -22.19 -16.70 3.05
N GLU A 175 -21.99 -17.46 4.13
CA GLU A 175 -23.04 -17.79 5.09
C GLU A 175 -23.63 -16.52 5.74
N VAL A 176 -22.77 -15.64 6.24
CA VAL A 176 -23.21 -14.43 6.95
C VAL A 176 -23.91 -13.46 6.01
N LEU A 177 -23.38 -13.22 4.81
CA LEU A 177 -24.00 -12.30 3.84
C LEU A 177 -25.34 -12.80 3.29
N ASN A 178 -25.58 -14.12 3.31
CA ASN A 178 -26.89 -14.73 3.00
C ASN A 178 -27.86 -14.80 4.19
N SER A 179 -27.46 -14.30 5.36
CA SER A 179 -28.31 -14.22 6.55
C SER A 179 -28.86 -12.80 6.76
N ALA A 180 -29.84 -12.68 7.65
CA ALA A 180 -30.28 -11.40 8.20
C ALA A 180 -29.54 -11.12 9.52
N LEU A 181 -29.41 -9.84 9.89
CA LEU A 181 -28.88 -9.44 11.19
C LEU A 181 -29.86 -9.85 12.29
N GLY A 182 -29.39 -10.56 13.32
CA GLY A 182 -30.18 -11.06 14.44
C GLY A 182 -30.45 -12.56 14.38
N GLY A 183 -30.77 -13.15 15.53
CA GLY A 183 -30.82 -14.59 15.77
C GLY A 183 -29.58 -15.12 16.50
N GLU A 184 -29.42 -16.45 16.52
CA GLU A 184 -28.35 -17.12 17.28
C GLU A 184 -26.95 -16.59 16.94
N GLY A 185 -26.13 -16.32 17.96
CA GLY A 185 -24.73 -15.88 17.80
C GLY A 185 -24.53 -14.43 17.37
N TRP A 186 -25.60 -13.66 17.12
CA TRP A 186 -25.50 -12.24 16.82
C TRP A 186 -25.41 -11.39 18.09
N ILE A 187 -24.46 -10.46 18.10
CA ILE A 187 -24.20 -9.55 19.23
C ILE A 187 -24.01 -8.14 18.66
N GLY A 188 -24.65 -7.15 19.27
CA GLY A 188 -24.44 -5.73 19.01
C GLY A 188 -23.98 -5.00 20.28
N LYS A 189 -23.92 -3.67 20.24
CA LYS A 189 -23.47 -2.85 21.39
C LYS A 189 -24.21 -3.11 22.70
N ASP A 190 -25.50 -3.46 22.64
CA ASP A 190 -26.35 -3.69 23.81
C ASP A 190 -26.46 -5.18 24.18
N GLY A 191 -25.64 -6.05 23.57
CA GLY A 191 -25.62 -7.50 23.82
C GLY A 191 -26.27 -8.32 22.70
N PRO A 192 -26.74 -9.55 23.01
CA PRO A 192 -27.30 -10.47 22.02
C PRO A 192 -28.52 -9.91 21.28
N ILE A 193 -28.56 -10.08 19.96
CA ILE A 193 -29.65 -9.62 19.10
C ILE A 193 -30.59 -10.80 18.83
N ALA A 194 -31.57 -11.00 19.71
CA ALA A 194 -32.44 -12.20 19.69
C ALA A 194 -33.28 -12.33 18.41
N GLU A 195 -33.86 -11.22 17.93
CA GLU A 195 -34.75 -11.22 16.77
C GLU A 195 -34.08 -10.58 15.54
N PRO A 196 -34.36 -11.06 14.32
CA PRO A 196 -33.89 -10.43 13.11
C PRO A 196 -34.31 -8.94 13.06
N THR A 197 -33.33 -8.04 13.07
CA THR A 197 -33.54 -6.60 13.02
C THR A 197 -32.74 -6.03 11.85
N GLY A 198 -33.35 -5.17 11.05
CA GLY A 198 -32.63 -4.53 9.96
C GLY A 198 -31.60 -3.52 10.48
N MET A 199 -30.35 -3.62 10.01
CA MET A 199 -29.22 -2.72 10.36
C MET A 199 -29.46 -1.23 10.01
N LEU A 200 -30.15 -0.94 8.90
CA LEU A 200 -30.39 0.43 8.37
C LEU A 200 -31.87 0.90 8.48
N SER A 201 -32.79 -0.04 8.71
CA SER A 201 -34.23 0.23 8.80
C SER A 201 -34.85 -0.81 9.73
N LYS A 202 -35.52 -0.32 10.80
CA LYS A 202 -36.18 -1.21 11.77
C LYS A 202 -37.28 -2.03 11.08
N GLY A 203 -37.21 -3.36 11.20
CA GLY A 203 -38.26 -4.28 10.79
C GLY A 203 -38.08 -5.01 9.45
N ASP A 204 -37.02 -4.73 8.68
CA ASP A 204 -36.73 -5.48 7.46
C ASP A 204 -35.94 -6.77 7.77
N LYS A 205 -36.34 -7.89 7.15
CA LYS A 205 -35.71 -9.23 7.25
C LYS A 205 -34.82 -9.55 6.03
N MET A 206 -34.48 -8.54 5.22
CA MET A 206 -33.62 -8.69 4.05
C MET A 206 -32.24 -9.25 4.42
N GLN A 207 -31.72 -10.11 3.55
CA GLN A 207 -30.35 -10.64 3.65
C GLN A 207 -29.32 -9.51 3.50
N LEU A 208 -28.21 -9.59 4.23
CA LEU A 208 -27.16 -8.57 4.23
C LEU A 208 -26.59 -8.28 2.83
N ARG A 209 -26.51 -9.29 1.95
CA ARG A 209 -26.08 -9.14 0.54
C ARG A 209 -26.99 -8.25 -0.34
N HIS A 210 -28.21 -7.97 0.11
CA HIS A 210 -29.17 -7.13 -0.61
C HIS A 210 -29.39 -5.77 0.05
N LYS A 211 -28.87 -5.60 1.27
CA LYS A 211 -29.11 -4.42 2.09
C LYS A 211 -28.13 -3.28 1.81
N TYR A 212 -26.95 -3.59 1.28
CA TYR A 212 -25.88 -2.63 1.03
C TYR A 212 -25.57 -2.53 -0.46
N LYS A 213 -25.05 -1.37 -0.86
CA LYS A 213 -24.59 -1.13 -2.24
C LYS A 213 -23.12 -1.46 -2.44
N ARG A 214 -22.35 -1.46 -1.36
CA ARG A 214 -20.88 -1.56 -1.35
C ARG A 214 -20.43 -2.42 -0.18
N TYR A 215 -19.42 -3.23 -0.43
CA TYR A 215 -18.95 -4.25 0.49
C TYR A 215 -17.43 -4.32 0.53
N ILE A 216 -16.87 -4.57 1.70
CA ILE A 216 -15.50 -5.06 1.86
C ILE A 216 -15.54 -6.37 2.64
N LEU A 217 -14.94 -7.42 2.08
CA LEU A 217 -14.77 -8.72 2.72
C LEU A 217 -13.29 -8.86 3.03
N MET A 218 -12.93 -9.09 4.28
CA MET A 218 -11.54 -9.26 4.69
C MET A 218 -11.39 -10.33 5.76
N ASN A 219 -10.16 -10.83 5.94
CA ASN A 219 -9.85 -11.84 6.94
C ASN A 219 -8.73 -11.41 7.90
N ALA A 220 -8.58 -12.14 9.00
CA ALA A 220 -7.63 -11.85 10.06
C ALA A 220 -6.16 -12.12 9.71
N SER A 221 -5.84 -12.41 8.45
CA SER A 221 -4.49 -12.74 8.02
C SER A 221 -3.62 -11.51 7.70
N ILE A 222 -4.22 -10.32 7.66
CA ILE A 222 -3.57 -9.04 7.38
C ILE A 222 -3.69 -8.07 8.57
N ARG A 223 -2.71 -7.19 8.73
CA ARG A 223 -2.73 -6.07 9.69
C ARG A 223 -2.86 -4.74 8.96
N GLY A 224 -3.63 -3.83 9.52
CA GLY A 224 -3.84 -2.48 9.00
C GLY A 224 -5.17 -1.91 9.53
N PRO A 225 -5.58 -0.72 9.04
CA PRO A 225 -4.94 0.03 7.97
C PRO A 225 -3.70 0.80 8.45
N PHE A 226 -2.66 0.84 7.61
CA PHE A 226 -1.47 1.67 7.74
C PHE A 226 -1.61 2.87 6.80
N VAL A 227 -2.09 3.98 7.35
CA VAL A 227 -2.31 5.22 6.59
C VAL A 227 -1.12 6.15 6.82
N PRO A 228 -0.40 6.59 5.77
CA PRO A 228 0.72 7.53 5.93
C PRO A 228 0.28 8.85 6.61
N ARG A 229 1.15 9.48 7.41
CA ARG A 229 0.79 10.67 8.22
C ARG A 229 0.17 11.81 7.41
N TRP A 230 0.70 11.97 6.20
CA TRP A 230 0.36 13.03 5.27
C TRP A 230 -0.92 12.73 4.48
N SER A 231 -1.45 11.51 4.57
CA SER A 231 -2.70 11.13 3.94
C SER A 231 -3.87 11.54 4.82
N THR A 232 -4.90 12.07 4.16
CA THR A 232 -6.21 12.37 4.77
C THR A 232 -7.31 11.46 4.20
N GLN A 233 -6.93 10.41 3.46
CA GLN A 233 -7.90 9.52 2.84
C GLN A 233 -8.46 8.52 3.85
N CYS A 234 -9.78 8.32 3.80
CA CYS A 234 -10.42 7.20 4.46
C CYS A 234 -10.02 5.88 3.79
N TRP A 235 -9.60 4.90 4.58
CA TRP A 235 -9.07 3.64 4.04
C TRP A 235 -10.12 2.82 3.27
N THR A 236 -11.38 2.85 3.69
CA THR A 236 -12.48 2.15 3.00
C THR A 236 -12.73 2.78 1.63
N ASP A 237 -12.73 4.11 1.57
CA ASP A 237 -12.87 4.88 0.32
C ASP A 237 -11.72 4.64 -0.65
N SER A 238 -10.49 4.48 -0.16
CA SER A 238 -9.35 4.15 -1.00
C SER A 238 -9.60 2.88 -1.82
N TYR A 239 -10.30 1.89 -1.25
CA TYR A 239 -10.68 0.66 -1.96
C TYR A 239 -11.97 0.84 -2.78
N LEU A 240 -13.02 1.37 -2.16
CA LEU A 240 -14.37 1.43 -2.74
C LEU A 240 -14.48 2.41 -3.91
N ASN A 241 -13.73 3.51 -3.91
CA ASN A 241 -13.79 4.51 -4.99
C ASN A 241 -13.10 4.04 -6.29
N ARG A 242 -12.45 2.88 -6.27
CA ARG A 242 -11.90 2.24 -7.48
C ARG A 242 -12.94 1.41 -8.23
N LEU A 243 -14.07 1.08 -7.57
CA LEU A 243 -15.18 0.39 -8.20
C LEU A 243 -15.84 1.30 -9.24
N THR A 244 -16.24 0.71 -10.36
CA THR A 244 -16.91 1.43 -11.46
C THR A 244 -17.97 0.53 -12.09
N ASP A 245 -18.66 1.00 -13.13
CA ASP A 245 -19.59 0.14 -13.89
C ASP A 245 -18.92 -1.09 -14.50
N LYS A 246 -17.60 -1.04 -14.69
CA LYS A 246 -16.80 -2.13 -15.24
C LYS A 246 -15.97 -2.88 -14.19
N ILE A 247 -15.36 -2.15 -13.24
CA ILE A 247 -14.52 -2.73 -12.19
C ILE A 247 -15.41 -3.15 -11.02
N LYS A 248 -15.53 -4.46 -10.79
CA LYS A 248 -16.44 -5.04 -9.78
C LYS A 248 -15.72 -5.73 -8.62
N LEU A 249 -14.40 -5.84 -8.67
CA LEU A 249 -13.59 -6.40 -7.59
C LEU A 249 -12.26 -5.67 -7.50
N VAL A 250 -11.90 -5.25 -6.29
CA VAL A 250 -10.65 -4.57 -5.97
C VAL A 250 -10.02 -5.27 -4.77
N GLY A 251 -8.72 -5.54 -4.81
CA GLY A 251 -8.02 -6.07 -3.64
C GLY A 251 -6.60 -5.55 -3.50
N MET A 252 -5.90 -6.00 -2.46
CA MET A 252 -4.55 -5.51 -2.18
C MET A 252 -3.49 -6.12 -3.10
N SER A 253 -3.72 -7.32 -3.61
CA SER A 253 -2.71 -8.06 -4.35
C SER A 253 -3.33 -8.95 -5.40
N TYR A 254 -2.58 -9.13 -6.48
CA TYR A 254 -2.94 -10.00 -7.59
C TYR A 254 -1.92 -11.12 -7.67
N ASN A 255 -2.39 -12.37 -7.70
CA ASN A 255 -1.55 -13.55 -7.77
C ASN A 255 -1.87 -14.35 -9.04
N CYS A 256 -0.92 -15.15 -9.52
CA CYS A 256 -1.16 -16.17 -10.52
C CYS A 256 -1.14 -17.56 -9.88
N HIS A 257 -2.09 -18.40 -10.25
CA HIS A 257 -2.16 -19.79 -9.86
C HIS A 257 -2.48 -20.63 -11.10
N ASN A 258 -1.58 -21.54 -11.49
CA ASN A 258 -1.73 -22.36 -12.70
C ASN A 258 -1.98 -21.54 -13.99
N GLY A 259 -1.39 -20.35 -14.08
CA GLY A 259 -1.55 -19.44 -15.23
C GLY A 259 -2.85 -18.61 -15.22
N GLU A 260 -3.73 -18.83 -14.24
CA GLU A 260 -4.91 -18.00 -14.01
C GLU A 260 -4.59 -16.94 -12.96
N GLY A 261 -4.90 -15.69 -13.28
CA GLY A 261 -4.60 -14.59 -12.38
C GLY A 261 -5.82 -14.08 -11.64
N HIS A 262 -5.67 -13.89 -10.34
CA HIS A 262 -6.76 -13.63 -9.42
C HIS A 262 -6.38 -12.61 -8.33
N ILE A 263 -7.39 -11.93 -7.80
CA ILE A 263 -7.23 -11.09 -6.61
C ILE A 263 -7.27 -11.98 -5.36
N GLN A 264 -6.23 -11.93 -4.53
CA GLN A 264 -6.15 -12.75 -3.32
C GLN A 264 -7.18 -12.29 -2.25
N SER A 265 -7.77 -13.22 -1.49
CA SER A 265 -8.99 -13.00 -0.70
C SER A 265 -8.83 -12.28 0.64
N MET A 266 -7.61 -11.80 0.94
CA MET A 266 -7.33 -11.13 2.21
C MET A 266 -8.17 -9.87 2.42
N ILE A 267 -8.42 -9.14 1.34
CA ILE A 267 -9.35 -8.03 1.28
C ILE A 267 -9.92 -7.93 -0.14
N TRP A 268 -11.24 -7.92 -0.23
CA TRP A 268 -12.01 -7.74 -1.46
C TRP A 268 -13.02 -6.63 -1.26
N ALA A 269 -12.88 -5.55 -2.03
CA ALA A 269 -13.88 -4.52 -2.16
C ALA A 269 -14.71 -4.75 -3.42
N THR A 270 -16.04 -4.71 -3.29
CA THR A 270 -16.99 -4.97 -4.38
C THR A 270 -18.26 -4.14 -4.20
N ASP A 271 -19.04 -4.01 -5.27
CA ASP A 271 -20.38 -3.44 -5.21
C ASP A 271 -21.44 -4.55 -5.10
N HIS A 272 -22.70 -4.15 -4.97
CA HIS A 272 -23.82 -5.09 -4.89
C HIS A 272 -23.85 -6.09 -6.07
N THR A 273 -23.61 -5.61 -7.29
CA THR A 273 -23.62 -6.43 -8.51
C THR A 273 -22.49 -7.45 -8.51
N GLY A 274 -21.26 -7.00 -8.24
CA GLY A 274 -20.09 -7.87 -8.12
C GLY A 274 -20.29 -8.91 -7.02
N LEU A 275 -20.85 -8.51 -5.88
CA LEU A 275 -21.14 -9.42 -4.77
C LEU A 275 -22.09 -10.56 -5.17
N GLN A 276 -23.14 -10.30 -5.95
CA GLN A 276 -24.05 -11.38 -6.38
C GLN A 276 -23.32 -12.47 -7.19
N HIS A 277 -22.36 -12.08 -8.02
CA HIS A 277 -21.55 -13.02 -8.78
C HIS A 277 -20.52 -13.73 -7.90
N ILE A 278 -19.87 -13.02 -6.97
CA ILE A 278 -18.94 -13.59 -6.00
C ILE A 278 -19.64 -14.65 -5.13
N LEU A 279 -20.85 -14.39 -4.65
CA LEU A 279 -21.63 -15.30 -3.81
C LEU A 279 -22.36 -16.41 -4.58
N ALA A 280 -22.19 -16.52 -5.90
CA ALA A 280 -22.67 -17.67 -6.64
C ALA A 280 -21.82 -18.91 -6.34
N LYS A 281 -22.37 -20.11 -6.53
CA LYS A 281 -21.61 -21.38 -6.36
C LYS A 281 -20.34 -21.44 -7.20
N ALA A 282 -20.32 -20.78 -8.37
CA ALA A 282 -19.14 -20.66 -9.21
C ALA A 282 -18.01 -19.86 -8.54
N GLY A 283 -18.34 -18.89 -7.68
CA GLY A 283 -17.40 -18.15 -6.84
C GLY A 283 -17.26 -18.80 -5.46
N ILE A 284 -17.61 -18.06 -4.41
CA ILE A 284 -17.53 -18.48 -3.00
C ILE A 284 -18.86 -18.95 -2.40
N GLY A 285 -19.90 -19.13 -3.23
CA GLY A 285 -21.28 -19.42 -2.83
C GLY A 285 -21.55 -20.78 -2.20
N GLU A 286 -20.56 -21.41 -1.58
CA GLU A 286 -20.65 -22.71 -0.94
C GLU A 286 -19.83 -22.75 0.36
N CYS A 287 -19.99 -23.83 1.13
CA CYS A 287 -19.16 -24.09 2.30
C CYS A 287 -17.95 -24.94 1.88
N PHE A 288 -16.76 -24.60 2.39
CA PHE A 288 -15.54 -25.32 2.07
C PHE A 288 -15.13 -26.25 3.21
N GLU A 289 -14.99 -27.54 2.93
CA GLU A 289 -14.53 -28.54 3.91
C GLU A 289 -13.00 -28.57 4.04
N THR A 290 -12.28 -28.10 3.01
CA THR A 290 -10.81 -28.09 2.99
C THR A 290 -10.27 -26.73 2.59
N MET A 291 -9.08 -26.41 3.09
CA MET A 291 -8.36 -25.18 2.72
C MET A 291 -8.09 -25.12 1.20
N ALA A 292 -7.77 -26.26 0.58
CA ALA A 292 -7.55 -26.34 -0.86
C ALA A 292 -8.80 -25.94 -1.66
N ALA A 293 -9.99 -26.37 -1.24
CA ALA A 293 -11.24 -25.97 -1.87
C ALA A 293 -11.50 -24.46 -1.74
N ALA A 294 -11.21 -23.88 -0.57
CA ALA A 294 -11.31 -22.43 -0.37
C ALA A 294 -10.31 -21.66 -1.24
N MET A 295 -9.06 -22.12 -1.35
CA MET A 295 -8.05 -21.52 -2.24
C MET A 295 -8.45 -21.60 -3.71
N LEU A 296 -9.00 -22.73 -4.17
CA LEU A 296 -9.52 -22.84 -5.53
C LEU A 296 -10.72 -21.90 -5.77
N ALA A 297 -11.55 -21.68 -4.75
CA ALA A 297 -12.64 -20.70 -4.81
C ALA A 297 -12.11 -19.26 -4.93
N GLU A 298 -11.05 -18.91 -4.21
CA GLU A 298 -10.35 -17.64 -4.37
C GLU A 298 -9.89 -17.42 -5.81
N VAL A 299 -9.18 -18.40 -6.39
CA VAL A 299 -8.63 -18.33 -7.75
C VAL A 299 -9.74 -18.11 -8.78
N ARG A 300 -10.76 -18.98 -8.77
CA ARG A 300 -11.83 -18.94 -9.78
C ARG A 300 -12.76 -17.74 -9.67
N THR A 301 -12.89 -17.11 -8.48
CA THR A 301 -13.83 -15.99 -8.27
C THR A 301 -13.50 -14.80 -9.17
N THR A 302 -12.22 -14.54 -9.44
CA THR A 302 -11.83 -13.49 -10.40
C THR A 302 -12.28 -13.84 -11.82
N GLN A 303 -12.18 -15.11 -12.21
CA GLN A 303 -12.61 -15.57 -13.52
C GLN A 303 -14.13 -15.48 -13.70
N VAL A 304 -14.91 -15.78 -12.65
CA VAL A 304 -16.38 -15.62 -12.65
C VAL A 304 -16.79 -14.20 -13.05
N LEU A 305 -16.08 -13.18 -12.53
CA LEU A 305 -16.36 -11.78 -12.89
C LEU A 305 -15.92 -11.45 -14.33
N ARG A 306 -14.79 -11.99 -14.78
CA ARG A 306 -14.29 -11.78 -16.14
C ARG A 306 -15.19 -12.41 -17.19
N ASP A 307 -15.72 -13.60 -16.93
CA ASP A 307 -16.60 -14.34 -17.86
C ASP A 307 -17.90 -13.58 -18.14
N VAL A 308 -18.39 -12.80 -17.16
CA VAL A 308 -19.57 -11.95 -17.33
C VAL A 308 -19.23 -10.54 -17.86
N GLY A 309 -17.97 -10.29 -18.23
CA GLY A 309 -17.51 -9.07 -18.87
C GLY A 309 -17.04 -7.95 -17.92
N TYR A 310 -16.91 -8.23 -16.62
CA TYR A 310 -16.36 -7.27 -15.66
C TYR A 310 -14.84 -7.32 -15.58
N GLU A 311 -14.28 -6.19 -15.14
CA GLU A 311 -12.87 -6.02 -14.84
C GLU A 311 -12.63 -6.08 -13.33
N ILE A 312 -11.36 -6.26 -12.97
CA ILE A 312 -10.88 -6.24 -11.59
C ILE A 312 -9.72 -5.26 -11.48
N ASP A 313 -9.39 -4.86 -10.25
CA ASP A 313 -8.30 -3.92 -9.97
C ASP A 313 -7.53 -4.32 -8.70
N THR A 314 -6.30 -3.82 -8.55
CA THR A 314 -5.41 -4.11 -7.43
C THR A 314 -4.66 -2.85 -6.98
N PHE A 315 -4.22 -2.78 -5.72
CA PHE A 315 -3.44 -1.64 -5.23
C PHE A 315 -1.98 -1.67 -5.67
N MET A 316 -1.48 -2.84 -6.08
CA MET A 316 -0.09 -3.02 -6.50
C MET A 316 0.29 -2.09 -7.65
N SER A 317 1.21 -1.17 -7.39
CA SER A 317 1.70 -0.12 -8.29
C SER A 317 2.23 -0.69 -9.59
N VAL A 318 2.80 -1.88 -9.55
CA VAL A 318 3.33 -2.56 -10.74
C VAL A 318 2.25 -2.84 -11.79
N TYR A 319 0.98 -3.02 -11.39
CA TYR A 319 -0.13 -3.22 -12.31
C TYR A 319 -0.62 -1.89 -12.92
N HIS A 320 -0.17 -0.76 -12.37
CA HIS A 320 -0.47 0.60 -12.83
C HIS A 320 0.70 1.25 -13.57
N SER A 321 1.84 0.58 -13.63
CA SER A 321 3.06 1.13 -14.21
C SER A 321 3.16 0.83 -15.71
N GLU A 322 2.37 1.57 -16.52
CA GLU A 322 2.57 1.53 -17.97
C GLU A 322 3.88 2.24 -18.38
N ASN A 323 4.69 1.59 -19.22
CA ASN A 323 5.81 2.25 -19.90
C ASN A 323 5.31 3.52 -20.62
N ARG A 324 5.88 4.68 -20.27
CA ARG A 324 5.52 5.99 -20.86
C ARG A 324 5.62 5.98 -22.38
N ALA A 325 6.62 5.31 -22.96
CA ALA A 325 6.76 5.19 -24.41
C ALA A 325 5.62 4.37 -25.03
N ALA A 326 5.21 3.28 -24.39
CA ALA A 326 4.06 2.48 -24.83
C ALA A 326 2.74 3.27 -24.71
N LYS A 327 2.55 4.02 -23.61
CA LYS A 327 1.40 4.92 -23.43
C LYS A 327 1.36 6.00 -24.52
N TYR A 328 2.49 6.66 -24.79
CA TYR A 328 2.60 7.66 -25.87
C TYR A 328 2.41 7.05 -27.26
N ALA A 329 2.92 5.85 -27.52
CA ALA A 329 2.69 5.13 -28.77
C ALA A 329 1.21 4.81 -28.97
N ARG A 330 0.50 4.33 -27.94
CA ARG A 330 -0.95 4.09 -27.98
C ARG A 330 -1.73 5.38 -28.21
N MET A 331 -1.38 6.48 -27.53
CA MET A 331 -2.03 7.78 -27.75
C MET A 331 -1.80 8.31 -29.17
N ARG A 332 -0.58 8.16 -29.71
CA ARG A 332 -0.26 8.50 -31.11
C ARG A 332 -1.03 7.62 -32.09
N ALA A 333 -1.12 6.31 -31.85
CA ALA A 333 -1.88 5.38 -32.68
C ALA A 333 -3.39 5.69 -32.67
N LYS A 334 -3.97 6.01 -31.51
CA LYS A 334 -5.38 6.46 -31.40
C LYS A 334 -5.59 7.76 -32.16
N LYS A 335 -4.72 8.76 -31.98
CA LYS A 335 -4.76 10.02 -32.72
C LYS A 335 -4.63 9.81 -34.24
N ALA A 336 -3.73 8.93 -34.68
CA ALA A 336 -3.48 8.63 -36.08
C ALA A 336 -4.65 7.87 -36.75
N LYS A 337 -5.36 7.02 -35.99
CA LYS A 337 -6.58 6.34 -36.45
C LYS A 337 -7.83 7.25 -36.46
N GLY A 338 -7.67 8.56 -36.23
CA GLY A 338 -8.80 9.50 -36.12
C GLY A 338 -9.71 9.22 -34.92
N ILE A 339 -9.28 8.35 -34.01
CA ILE A 339 -10.01 8.01 -32.80
C ILE A 339 -9.86 9.20 -31.86
N LYS A 340 -10.88 10.08 -31.87
CA LYS A 340 -11.03 11.11 -30.84
C LYS A 340 -10.93 10.41 -29.49
N GLN A 341 -10.28 11.06 -28.53
CA GLN A 341 -10.16 10.56 -27.16
C GLN A 341 -11.57 10.24 -26.67
N PHE A 342 -11.94 8.95 -26.68
CA PHE A 342 -13.25 8.51 -26.25
C PHE A 342 -13.42 8.95 -24.79
N LYS A 343 -14.46 9.76 -24.54
CA LYS A 343 -15.11 9.69 -23.23
C LYS A 343 -15.51 8.23 -23.05
N ARG A 344 -15.24 7.69 -21.87
CA ARG A 344 -15.51 6.29 -21.51
C ARG A 344 -16.94 5.91 -21.93
N GLY A 345 -17.07 5.17 -23.02
CA GLY A 345 -18.33 4.77 -23.65
C GLY A 345 -18.11 4.52 -25.15
N GLU A 346 -18.49 3.34 -25.61
CA GLU A 346 -18.48 2.85 -27.01
C GLU A 346 -17.16 2.20 -27.49
N ILE A 347 -17.24 0.87 -27.74
CA ILE A 347 -16.22 0.06 -28.42
C ILE A 347 -16.90 -0.64 -29.59
N GLU A 348 -16.36 -0.50 -30.80
CA GLU A 348 -16.49 -1.48 -31.87
C GLU A 348 -15.09 -1.92 -32.36
N ALA A 349 -15.05 -3.16 -32.83
CA ALA A 349 -13.90 -4.03 -33.06
C ALA A 349 -13.09 -3.72 -34.35
N GLY A 350 -11.85 -4.22 -34.44
CA GLY A 350 -11.10 -4.26 -35.69
C GLY A 350 -9.62 -4.69 -35.55
N GLU A 351 -9.24 -5.70 -36.33
CA GLU A 351 -8.03 -6.55 -36.30
C GLU A 351 -6.73 -5.97 -36.92
N GLY A 352 -5.60 -6.63 -36.62
CA GLY A 352 -4.48 -6.98 -37.54
C GLY A 352 -3.40 -5.94 -37.92
N GLU A 353 -2.13 -6.16 -37.53
CA GLU A 353 -0.99 -6.59 -38.40
C GLU A 353 0.43 -6.28 -37.84
N GLN A 354 1.44 -7.00 -38.36
CA GLN A 354 2.77 -7.38 -37.84
C GLN A 354 3.88 -6.29 -37.82
N VAL A 355 4.92 -6.49 -37.00
CA VAL A 355 6.13 -5.63 -36.89
C VAL A 355 7.42 -6.42 -37.13
N VAL A 356 8.24 -5.96 -38.07
CA VAL A 356 9.63 -6.40 -38.33
C VAL A 356 10.60 -5.62 -37.42
N LYS A 357 11.54 -6.31 -36.75
CA LYS A 357 12.61 -5.71 -35.94
C LYS A 357 13.89 -5.53 -36.77
N ARG A 358 14.55 -4.37 -36.64
CA ARG A 358 15.94 -4.15 -37.11
C ARG A 358 16.70 -3.38 -36.03
N GLU A 359 17.69 -4.03 -35.42
CA GLU A 359 18.63 -3.45 -34.44
C GLU A 359 19.70 -2.66 -35.21
N THR A 360 20.02 -1.45 -34.76
CA THR A 360 20.95 -0.54 -35.47
C THR A 360 22.40 -0.73 -35.03
N GLU A 361 23.32 -0.55 -35.98
CA GLU A 361 24.77 -0.79 -35.86
C GLU A 361 25.46 -0.02 -34.71
N GLU A 362 24.87 1.07 -34.23
CA GLU A 362 25.37 1.86 -33.10
C GLU A 362 25.20 1.16 -31.75
N GLU A 363 24.13 0.37 -31.55
CA GLU A 363 23.89 -0.37 -30.30
C GLU A 363 24.92 -1.49 -30.12
N LYS A 364 25.40 -2.07 -31.22
CA LYS A 364 26.45 -3.08 -31.21
C LYS A 364 27.81 -2.48 -30.80
N LYS A 365 28.16 -1.31 -31.33
CA LYS A 365 29.43 -0.63 -31.02
C LYS A 365 29.50 -0.14 -29.56
N ALA A 366 28.37 0.29 -28.99
CA ALA A 366 28.31 0.72 -27.60
C ALA A 366 28.55 -0.45 -26.61
N LYS A 367 28.04 -1.65 -26.91
CA LYS A 367 28.27 -2.85 -26.08
C LYS A 367 29.73 -3.31 -26.09
N GLU A 368 30.39 -3.27 -27.24
CA GLU A 368 31.80 -3.70 -27.37
C GLU A 368 32.77 -2.75 -26.64
N ALA A 369 32.50 -1.44 -26.63
CA ALA A 369 33.32 -0.46 -25.93
C ALA A 369 33.25 -0.60 -24.39
N LYS A 370 32.06 -0.93 -23.85
CA LYS A 370 31.86 -1.12 -22.41
C LYS A 370 32.61 -2.35 -21.90
N ALA A 371 32.57 -3.45 -22.65
CA ALA A 371 33.26 -4.69 -22.29
C ALA A 371 34.80 -4.53 -22.23
N LYS A 372 35.36 -3.65 -23.06
CA LYS A 372 36.82 -3.40 -23.06
C LYS A 372 37.28 -2.64 -21.82
N LYS A 373 36.50 -1.65 -21.36
CA LYS A 373 36.82 -0.83 -20.19
C LYS A 373 36.78 -1.62 -18.88
N GLU A 374 35.80 -2.52 -18.74
CA GLU A 374 35.67 -3.38 -17.55
C GLU A 374 36.84 -4.37 -17.40
N LYS A 375 37.44 -4.80 -18.51
CA LYS A 375 38.62 -5.68 -18.49
C LYS A 375 39.88 -4.96 -18.01
N GLU A 376 40.09 -3.70 -18.41
CA GLU A 376 41.27 -2.91 -18.01
C GLU A 376 41.24 -2.54 -16.52
N GLU A 377 40.07 -2.27 -15.94
CA GLU A 377 39.94 -1.99 -14.50
C GLU A 377 40.20 -3.22 -13.62
N ALA A 378 39.81 -4.42 -14.08
CA ALA A 378 40.06 -5.67 -13.36
C ALA A 378 41.56 -6.02 -13.27
N GLU A 379 42.32 -5.80 -14.35
CA GLU A 379 43.76 -6.05 -14.38
C GLU A 379 44.55 -5.07 -13.48
N ALA A 380 44.10 -3.82 -13.36
CA ALA A 380 44.72 -2.83 -12.49
C ALA A 380 44.53 -3.14 -10.99
N LYS A 381 43.38 -3.71 -10.60
CA LYS A 381 43.10 -4.09 -9.21
C LYS A 381 43.97 -5.26 -8.74
N ALA A 382 44.14 -6.28 -9.59
CA ALA A 382 44.94 -7.47 -9.27
C ALA A 382 46.44 -7.14 -9.02
N LYS A 383 46.96 -6.08 -9.67
CA LYS A 383 48.35 -5.66 -9.48
C LYS A 383 48.58 -5.01 -8.09
N LYS A 384 47.63 -4.21 -7.60
CA LYS A 384 47.73 -3.55 -6.29
C LYS A 384 47.66 -4.54 -5.12
N GLU A 385 46.87 -5.60 -5.25
CA GLU A 385 46.73 -6.62 -4.19
C GLU A 385 48.02 -7.45 -4.02
N LYS A 386 48.76 -7.72 -5.10
CA LYS A 386 50.07 -8.39 -5.03
C LYS A 386 51.16 -7.56 -4.35
N GLU A 387 51.16 -6.24 -4.54
CA GLU A 387 52.14 -5.34 -3.93
C GLU A 387 51.90 -5.18 -2.41
N ALA A 388 50.64 -5.19 -1.96
CA ALA A 388 50.28 -5.13 -0.55
C ALA A 388 50.67 -6.39 0.24
N ALA A 389 50.55 -7.58 -0.39
CA ALA A 389 50.92 -8.85 0.24
C ALA A 389 52.44 -8.98 0.47
N ALA A 390 53.26 -8.42 -0.42
CA ALA A 390 54.72 -8.44 -0.29
C ALA A 390 55.23 -7.55 0.87
N ALA A 391 54.54 -6.45 1.18
CA ALA A 391 54.89 -5.55 2.27
C ALA A 391 54.56 -6.13 3.66
N ALA A 392 53.48 -6.92 3.77
CA ALA A 392 53.06 -7.52 5.05
C ALA A 392 54.00 -8.64 5.52
N ALA A 393 54.62 -9.38 4.60
CA ALA A 393 55.55 -10.48 4.92
C ALA A 393 56.87 -10.01 5.54
N ALA A 394 57.30 -8.76 5.28
CA ALA A 394 58.56 -8.21 5.79
C ALA A 394 58.50 -7.78 7.27
N ALA A 395 57.29 -7.58 7.83
CA ALA A 395 57.12 -7.02 9.18
C ALA A 395 57.01 -8.07 10.31
N ALA A 396 56.82 -9.35 9.99
CA ALA A 396 56.51 -10.40 10.98
C ALA A 396 57.73 -11.12 11.59
N ALA A 397 58.96 -10.70 11.29
CA ALA A 397 60.19 -11.39 11.69
C ALA A 397 60.85 -10.85 12.99
N ALA A 398 60.06 -10.56 14.03
CA ALA A 398 60.61 -10.23 15.35
C ALA A 398 59.79 -10.83 16.50
N THR A 399 60.52 -11.41 17.46
CA THR A 399 60.15 -11.90 18.80
C THR A 399 59.63 -13.35 18.97
N THR A 400 60.40 -14.08 19.77
CA THR A 400 60.38 -15.48 20.23
C THR A 400 59.49 -15.70 21.46
N THR A 401 59.03 -16.94 21.73
CA THR A 401 59.52 -17.81 22.84
C THR A 401 58.80 -19.17 22.97
N THR A 402 59.63 -20.24 22.97
CA THR A 402 59.67 -21.46 23.82
C THR A 402 58.47 -22.42 23.97
N HIS A 403 58.37 -23.34 23.01
CA HIS A 403 58.27 -24.80 23.18
C HIS A 403 59.08 -25.39 22.02
N ILE A 404 60.02 -26.33 22.23
CA ILE A 404 60.80 -26.92 21.13
C ILE A 404 60.01 -28.13 20.61
N PRO A 405 59.30 -28.00 19.48
CA PRO A 405 58.57 -29.12 18.90
C PRO A 405 59.58 -29.99 18.16
N THR A 406 59.37 -31.31 18.15
CA THR A 406 60.20 -32.21 17.33
C THR A 406 60.13 -31.81 15.85
N ALA A 407 61.13 -32.13 15.04
CA ALA A 407 61.13 -31.77 13.61
C ALA A 407 59.87 -32.27 12.87
N SER A 408 59.30 -33.38 13.33
CA SER A 408 58.02 -33.93 12.85
C SER A 408 56.82 -33.07 13.25
N GLU A 409 56.76 -32.59 14.50
CA GLU A 409 55.69 -31.72 14.99
C GLU A 409 55.74 -30.32 14.37
N VAL A 410 56.94 -29.77 14.14
CA VAL A 410 57.10 -28.51 13.40
C VAL A 410 56.61 -28.65 11.96
N ALA A 411 56.96 -29.76 11.29
CA ALA A 411 56.53 -30.02 9.93
C ALA A 411 55.00 -30.25 9.85
N ALA A 412 54.43 -30.99 10.80
CA ALA A 412 52.99 -31.25 10.87
C ALA A 412 52.20 -29.97 11.21
N ALA A 413 52.67 -29.16 12.15
CA ALA A 413 52.03 -27.88 12.48
C ALA A 413 52.10 -26.89 11.32
N LYS A 414 53.22 -26.85 10.58
CA LYS A 414 53.36 -26.02 9.38
C LYS A 414 52.44 -26.48 8.26
N ALA A 415 52.32 -27.79 8.03
CA ALA A 415 51.40 -28.34 7.04
C ALA A 415 49.92 -28.09 7.43
N ALA A 416 49.58 -28.21 8.71
CA ALA A 416 48.23 -27.93 9.21
C ALA A 416 47.89 -26.44 9.12
N GLU A 417 48.84 -25.55 9.40
CA GLU A 417 48.67 -24.11 9.25
C GLU A 417 48.52 -23.71 7.77
N GLU A 418 49.36 -24.25 6.88
CA GLU A 418 49.25 -24.03 5.44
C GLU A 418 47.91 -24.51 4.86
N GLU A 419 47.39 -25.64 5.35
CA GLU A 419 46.09 -26.17 4.95
C GLU A 419 44.93 -25.34 5.53
N ARG A 420 45.02 -24.88 6.79
CA ARG A 420 44.03 -23.97 7.38
C ARG A 420 43.97 -22.65 6.60
N VAL A 421 45.13 -22.04 6.31
CA VAL A 421 45.21 -20.80 5.53
C VAL A 421 44.64 -21.01 4.13
N ARG A 422 44.85 -22.18 3.50
CA ARG A 422 44.24 -22.53 2.22
C ARG A 422 42.72 -22.66 2.33
N GLN A 423 42.21 -23.29 3.38
CA GLN A 423 40.77 -23.46 3.60
C GLN A 423 40.09 -22.12 3.90
N GLU A 424 40.69 -21.25 4.70
CA GLU A 424 40.20 -19.90 4.96
C GLU A 424 40.21 -19.03 3.70
N ALA A 425 41.27 -19.11 2.88
CA ALA A 425 41.33 -18.41 1.59
C ALA A 425 40.27 -18.93 0.60
N ALA A 426 40.03 -20.24 0.57
CA ALA A 426 38.99 -20.85 -0.26
C ALA A 426 37.58 -20.47 0.21
N ALA A 427 37.33 -20.44 1.53
CA ALA A 427 36.07 -20.00 2.11
C ALA A 427 35.81 -18.52 1.80
N LYS A 428 36.82 -17.66 1.98
CA LYS A 428 36.73 -16.24 1.64
C LYS A 428 36.46 -16.01 0.15
N ALA A 429 37.13 -16.75 -0.73
CA ALA A 429 36.89 -16.67 -2.17
C ALA A 429 35.47 -17.16 -2.54
N ALA A 430 34.95 -18.19 -1.86
CA ALA A 430 33.59 -18.66 -2.05
C ALA A 430 32.55 -17.63 -1.56
N ASP A 431 32.79 -16.98 -0.43
CA ASP A 431 31.94 -15.92 0.11
C ASP A 431 31.96 -14.67 -0.78
N GLU A 432 33.13 -14.28 -1.30
CA GLU A 432 33.28 -13.19 -2.26
C GLU A 432 32.57 -13.49 -3.58
N GLU A 433 32.65 -14.71 -4.09
CA GLU A 433 31.94 -15.13 -5.30
C GLU A 433 30.43 -15.19 -5.08
N LYS A 434 29.97 -15.69 -3.93
CA LYS A 434 28.55 -15.67 -3.55
C LYS A 434 28.03 -14.24 -3.45
N ALA A 435 28.78 -13.35 -2.80
CA ALA A 435 28.45 -11.92 -2.71
C ALA A 435 28.45 -11.24 -4.08
N ARG A 436 29.35 -11.63 -5.00
CA ARG A 436 29.36 -11.15 -6.38
C ARG A 436 28.14 -11.62 -7.17
N ILE A 437 27.77 -12.89 -7.06
CA ILE A 437 26.57 -13.45 -7.70
C ILE A 437 25.31 -12.76 -7.17
N GLU A 438 25.23 -12.56 -5.85
CA GLU A 438 24.12 -11.87 -5.20
C GLU A 438 24.06 -10.40 -5.59
N LYS A 439 25.21 -9.71 -5.66
CA LYS A 439 25.30 -8.35 -6.19
C LYS A 439 24.86 -8.27 -7.65
N VAL A 440 25.30 -9.17 -8.53
CA VAL A 440 24.87 -9.19 -9.94
C VAL A 440 23.38 -9.48 -10.06
N LYS A 441 22.82 -10.34 -9.21
CA LYS A 441 21.37 -10.59 -9.14
C LYS A 441 20.62 -9.33 -8.71
N ASN A 442 21.11 -8.64 -7.68
CA ASN A 442 20.52 -7.40 -7.16
C ASN A 442 20.66 -6.22 -8.15
N ASP A 443 21.81 -6.10 -8.83
CA ASP A 443 22.06 -5.09 -9.85
C ASP A 443 21.19 -5.31 -11.10
N LYS A 444 20.87 -6.57 -11.44
CA LYS A 444 19.88 -6.91 -12.48
C LYS A 444 18.44 -6.63 -12.03
N LEU A 445 18.13 -6.77 -10.74
CA LEU A 445 16.82 -6.43 -10.16
C LEU A 445 16.59 -4.91 -10.08
N LEU A 446 17.65 -4.13 -9.83
CA LEU A 446 17.61 -2.67 -9.77
C LEU A 446 17.46 -1.97 -11.14
N LEU A 447 17.55 -2.74 -12.22
CA LEU A 447 17.37 -2.24 -13.58
C LEU A 447 16.28 -3.05 -14.28
N ILE A 448 15.02 -2.81 -13.89
CA ILE A 448 13.94 -2.92 -14.87
C ILE A 448 14.30 -1.91 -15.96
N HIS A 449 14.86 -2.38 -17.07
CA HIS A 449 15.09 -1.52 -18.22
C HIS A 449 13.73 -0.94 -18.63
N ASP A 450 13.67 0.32 -19.06
CA ASP A 450 12.40 1.00 -19.40
C ASP A 450 11.51 0.20 -20.37
N ASN A 451 12.09 -0.73 -21.14
CA ASN A 451 11.40 -1.64 -22.06
C ASN A 451 10.74 -2.87 -21.40
N ASP A 452 11.11 -3.19 -20.16
CA ASP A 452 10.59 -4.29 -19.34
C ASP A 452 9.61 -3.80 -18.26
N MET A 453 9.17 -2.54 -18.30
CA MET A 453 8.06 -2.03 -17.47
C MET A 453 6.72 -2.56 -18.01
N PRO A 454 6.08 -3.56 -17.38
CA PRO A 454 5.10 -4.40 -18.04
C PRO A 454 3.69 -3.79 -17.98
N GLY A 455 3.29 -3.21 -19.10
CA GLY A 455 1.90 -3.32 -19.56
C GLY A 455 1.50 -4.77 -19.95
N TYR A 456 2.21 -5.77 -19.44
CA TYR A 456 2.10 -7.21 -19.75
C TYR A 456 1.78 -8.07 -18.52
N PHE A 457 1.75 -7.54 -17.29
CA PHE A 457 1.45 -8.34 -16.09
C PHE A 457 0.09 -9.03 -16.18
N TRP A 458 -0.90 -8.37 -16.78
CA TRP A 458 -2.22 -8.97 -17.05
C TRP A 458 -2.20 -10.14 -18.03
N ARG A 459 -1.19 -10.24 -18.91
CA ARG A 459 -1.23 -11.09 -20.11
C ARG A 459 -0.48 -12.40 -19.99
N GLU A 460 0.60 -12.44 -19.22
CA GLU A 460 1.45 -13.64 -19.16
C GLU A 460 1.26 -14.45 -17.88
N CYS A 461 0.71 -13.85 -16.82
CA CYS A 461 0.44 -14.46 -15.52
C CYS A 461 1.44 -15.55 -15.08
N LYS A 462 2.73 -15.19 -15.06
CA LYS A 462 3.83 -16.14 -14.81
C LYS A 462 4.32 -16.18 -13.36
N GLU A 463 3.98 -15.16 -12.57
CA GLU A 463 4.57 -14.96 -11.25
C GLU A 463 3.61 -15.37 -10.15
N GLU A 464 4.04 -16.34 -9.35
CA GLU A 464 3.30 -16.85 -8.22
C GLU A 464 3.74 -16.11 -6.94
N ASP A 465 2.77 -15.46 -6.32
CA ASP A 465 2.70 -14.90 -4.97
C ASP A 465 3.73 -13.81 -4.61
N TRP A 466 3.31 -12.55 -4.77
CA TRP A 466 4.09 -11.34 -4.44
C TRP A 466 4.14 -11.00 -2.95
N LEU A 467 3.47 -11.77 -2.10
CA LEU A 467 3.38 -11.52 -0.66
C LEU A 467 4.34 -12.43 0.12
N GLY A 468 5.61 -12.44 -0.31
CA GLY A 468 6.73 -13.13 0.35
C GLY A 468 8.01 -12.27 0.42
N PRO A 469 9.00 -12.63 1.24
CA PRO A 469 10.26 -11.92 1.34
C PRO A 469 10.99 -11.83 -0.02
N GLY A 470 11.34 -10.62 -0.46
CA GLY A 470 12.06 -10.39 -1.72
C GLY A 470 11.27 -10.68 -3.00
N SER A 471 10.01 -11.14 -2.88
CA SER A 471 9.19 -11.55 -4.03
C SER A 471 8.69 -10.38 -4.88
N TYR A 472 8.61 -9.17 -4.32
CA TYR A 472 8.17 -7.98 -5.03
C TYR A 472 9.38 -7.18 -5.54
N PHE A 473 9.93 -7.61 -6.69
CA PHE A 473 11.10 -6.99 -7.34
C PHE A 473 12.33 -6.85 -6.43
N GLY A 474 12.65 -7.91 -5.68
CA GLY A 474 13.77 -7.90 -4.74
C GLY A 474 13.45 -7.19 -3.41
N THR A 475 12.19 -6.80 -3.23
CA THR A 475 11.65 -6.17 -2.02
C THR A 475 10.37 -6.90 -1.57
N PHE A 476 9.53 -6.24 -0.78
CA PHE A 476 8.20 -6.70 -0.41
C PHE A 476 7.19 -5.58 -0.70
N VAL A 477 5.90 -5.93 -0.76
CA VAL A 477 4.85 -4.91 -0.94
C VAL A 477 4.72 -4.10 0.36
N HIS A 478 5.14 -2.85 0.32
CA HIS A 478 5.17 -1.99 1.51
C HIS A 478 3.74 -1.64 1.96
N PRO A 479 3.43 -1.54 3.27
CA PRO A 479 2.05 -1.36 3.71
C PRO A 479 1.42 -0.03 3.29
N TYR A 480 2.22 1.00 3.01
CA TYR A 480 1.72 2.25 2.42
C TYR A 480 1.30 2.15 0.95
N GLU A 481 1.63 1.07 0.26
CA GLU A 481 1.11 0.78 -1.09
C GLU A 481 -0.31 0.20 -1.01
N ASN A 482 -0.54 -0.70 -0.05
CA ASN A 482 -1.76 -1.51 0.04
C ASN A 482 -2.68 -1.16 1.22
N LEU A 483 -2.28 -0.24 2.10
CA LEU A 483 -2.84 0.03 3.44
C LEU A 483 -2.76 -1.15 4.42
N PHE A 484 -2.46 -2.36 3.97
CA PHE A 484 -2.46 -3.55 4.81
C PHE A 484 -1.27 -4.44 4.47
N MET A 485 -0.83 -5.22 5.46
CA MET A 485 0.29 -6.16 5.32
C MET A 485 -0.10 -7.55 5.76
N LYS A 486 0.28 -8.57 4.97
CA LYS A 486 0.16 -9.97 5.36
C LYS A 486 1.10 -10.26 6.52
N SER A 487 0.55 -10.63 7.69
CA SER A 487 1.35 -10.73 8.92
C SER A 487 1.77 -12.14 9.31
N HIS A 488 1.15 -13.20 8.78
CA HIS A 488 1.48 -14.58 9.18
C HIS A 488 2.64 -15.21 8.40
N ARG A 489 3.26 -14.48 7.47
CA ARG A 489 4.26 -15.02 6.54
C ARG A 489 5.70 -14.61 6.84
N LYS A 490 5.93 -13.86 7.92
CA LYS A 490 7.26 -13.35 8.29
C LYS A 490 7.97 -12.65 7.13
N ILE A 491 7.24 -11.78 6.44
CA ILE A 491 7.72 -11.09 5.23
C ILE A 491 8.84 -10.12 5.63
N GLU A 492 8.51 -9.19 6.52
CA GLU A 492 9.40 -8.20 7.12
C GLU A 492 8.87 -7.83 8.51
N ASP A 493 9.09 -8.70 9.50
CA ASP A 493 8.52 -8.56 10.85
C ASP A 493 8.95 -7.24 11.51
N THR A 494 10.21 -6.82 11.30
CA THR A 494 10.73 -5.52 11.78
C THR A 494 9.91 -4.35 11.24
N VAL A 495 9.50 -4.40 9.97
CA VAL A 495 8.69 -3.33 9.37
C VAL A 495 7.29 -3.35 9.96
N LEU A 496 6.68 -4.54 10.04
CA LEU A 496 5.34 -4.69 10.60
C LEU A 496 5.26 -4.21 12.05
N GLU A 497 6.22 -4.61 12.89
CA GLU A 497 6.31 -4.23 14.30
C GLU A 497 6.52 -2.72 14.47
N ASN A 498 7.46 -2.14 13.72
CA ASN A 498 7.73 -0.71 13.79
C ASN A 498 6.53 0.11 13.31
N LEU A 499 5.90 -0.25 12.19
CA LEU A 499 4.71 0.45 11.70
C LEU A 499 3.55 0.32 12.67
N THR A 500 3.35 -0.86 13.29
CA THR A 500 2.37 -1.04 14.37
C THR A 500 2.62 -0.05 15.50
N LYS A 501 3.83 -0.05 16.06
CA LYS A 501 4.22 0.84 17.17
C LYS A 501 4.10 2.32 16.84
N TRP A 502 4.48 2.72 15.63
CA TRP A 502 4.40 4.12 15.21
C TRP A 502 2.95 4.57 14.99
N HIS A 503 2.08 3.67 14.49
CA HIS A 503 0.66 3.96 14.35
C HIS A 503 -0.08 4.01 15.69
N ASP A 504 0.30 3.18 16.65
CA ASP A 504 -0.16 3.30 18.04
C ASP A 504 0.28 4.64 18.64
N GLY A 505 1.57 4.98 18.48
CA GLY A 505 2.20 6.10 19.17
C GLY A 505 1.76 7.50 18.72
N TRP A 506 1.30 7.67 17.48
CA TRP A 506 0.86 8.98 16.99
C TRP A 506 -0.66 9.21 17.08
N GLY A 507 -1.42 8.21 17.57
CA GLY A 507 -2.88 8.28 17.75
C GLY A 507 -3.72 8.40 16.48
N TYR A 508 -3.43 7.66 15.41
CA TYR A 508 -4.32 7.63 14.23
C TYR A 508 -5.58 6.81 14.53
N GLU A 509 -6.75 7.39 14.27
CA GLU A 509 -8.03 6.69 14.26
C GLU A 509 -8.78 6.99 12.96
N SER A 510 -9.37 5.96 12.34
CA SER A 510 -10.18 6.17 11.13
C SER A 510 -11.42 7.01 11.40
N TYR A 511 -11.91 7.09 12.65
CA TYR A 511 -12.97 8.00 13.07
C TYR A 511 -12.67 9.49 12.78
N ASP A 512 -11.40 9.87 12.66
CA ASP A 512 -11.00 11.26 12.47
C ASP A 512 -10.84 11.64 10.98
N VAL A 513 -10.89 10.66 10.07
CA VAL A 513 -10.67 10.86 8.63
C VAL A 513 -11.78 10.28 7.74
N CYS A 514 -12.58 9.35 8.25
CA CYS A 514 -13.68 8.70 7.52
C CYS A 514 -15.03 9.28 7.94
N PHE A 515 -15.70 10.01 7.03
CA PHE A 515 -16.95 10.73 7.32
C PHE A 515 -18.13 10.31 6.47
#